data_AF-A0A2T0B1Q9-F1
#
_entry.id   AF-A0A2T0B1Q9-F1
#
_cell.length_a   1.000
_cell.length_b   1.000
_cell.length_c   1.000
_cell.angle_alpha   90.00
_cell.angle_beta   90.00
_cell.angle_gamma   90.00
#
_symmetry.space_group_name_H-M   'P 1'
#
loop_
_entity.id
_entity.type
_entity.pdbx_description
1 polymer ?
#
loop_
_entity_poly.entity_id
_entity_poly.type
_entity_poly.pdbx_seq_one_letter_code
_entity_poly.pdbx_strand_id
1 'polypeptide(L)'
;MAHMGYKNFREPVVYILNQELRKRNFKNQINTQEDPIYSGELPEYPCRIIRDSNNKAYKFIYANGTDLQWEEELIRDSGGKVCRIKTIYPDGNSKTIQLIKNTDNKLEIIDYV
;
A
#
# COMPACT_ATOMS: atom_id res chain seq x y z
N MET A 1 68.45 5.50 -3.76
CA MET A 1 68.30 5.21 -2.32
C MET A 1 66.81 5.07 -2.04
N ALA A 2 66.31 3.85 -1.91
CA ALA A 2 64.89 3.60 -1.63
C ALA A 2 64.68 3.57 -0.11
N HIS A 3 64.00 4.60 0.41
CA HIS A 3 63.60 4.67 1.81
C HIS A 3 62.54 3.58 2.05
N MET A 4 62.93 2.42 2.60
CA MET A 4 61.99 1.46 3.18
C MET A 4 61.50 2.02 4.52
N GLY A 5 60.56 2.97 4.45
CA GLY A 5 59.79 3.38 5.62
C GLY A 5 58.94 2.21 6.08
N TYR A 6 59.07 1.81 7.35
CA TYR A 6 58.25 0.80 7.98
C TYR A 6 56.77 1.02 7.64
N LYS A 7 56.12 0.05 6.98
CA LYS A 7 54.68 0.09 6.75
C LYS A 7 54.00 0.12 8.13
N ASN A 8 53.35 1.22 8.43
CA ASN A 8 52.76 1.49 9.73
C ASN A 8 51.67 0.44 9.99
N PHE A 9 51.91 -0.51 10.90
CA PHE A 9 51.00 -1.62 11.21
C PHE A 9 49.59 -1.14 11.62
N ARG A 10 49.48 0.13 12.03
CA ARG A 10 48.23 0.78 12.36
C ARG A 10 47.29 0.93 11.17
N GLU A 11 47.80 1.10 9.95
CA GLU A 11 46.99 1.30 8.75
C GLU A 11 46.07 0.10 8.42
N PRO A 12 46.59 -1.15 8.30
CA PRO A 12 45.72 -2.29 8.04
C PRO A 12 44.75 -2.59 9.19
N VAL A 13 45.15 -2.33 10.44
CA VAL A 13 44.29 -2.54 11.61
C VAL A 13 43.11 -1.57 11.63
N VAL A 14 43.36 -0.28 11.35
CA VAL A 14 42.32 0.75 11.24
C VAL A 14 41.37 0.42 10.08
N TYR A 15 41.91 -0.06 8.95
CA TYR A 15 41.09 -0.50 7.83
C TYR A 15 40.13 -1.63 8.21
N ILE A 16 40.61 -2.67 8.91
CA ILE A 16 39.78 -3.79 9.36
C ILE A 16 38.71 -3.33 10.35
N LEU A 17 39.07 -2.50 11.33
CA LEU A 17 38.13 -1.94 12.31
C LEU A 17 37.03 -1.12 11.62
N ASN A 18 37.38 -0.29 10.65
CA ASN A 18 36.42 0.50 9.90
C ASN A 18 35.47 -0.37 9.07
N GLN A 19 35.95 -1.48 8.50
CA GLN A 19 35.10 -2.43 7.78
C GLN A 19 34.11 -3.13 8.71
N GLU A 20 34.55 -3.57 9.89
CA GLU A 20 33.68 -4.20 10.89
C GLU A 20 32.63 -3.22 11.45
N LEU A 21 33.03 -1.97 11.72
CA LEU A 21 32.08 -0.92 12.12
C LEU A 21 31.07 -0.60 11.02
N ARG A 22 31.48 -0.57 9.75
CA ARG A 22 30.56 -0.38 8.60
C ARG A 22 29.56 -1.53 8.49
N LYS A 23 30.01 -2.79 8.60
CA LYS A 23 29.11 -3.96 8.59
C LYS A 23 28.10 -3.92 9.73
N ARG A 24 28.54 -3.56 10.94
CA ARG A 24 27.68 -3.43 12.12
C ARG A 24 26.66 -2.30 11.95
N ASN A 25 27.09 -1.15 11.45
CA ASN A 25 26.20 -0.02 11.19
C ASN A 25 25.19 -0.32 10.08
N PHE A 26 25.60 -1.03 9.02
CA PHE A 26 24.70 -1.48 7.97
C PHE A 26 23.64 -2.45 8.52
N LYS A 27 24.04 -3.41 9.36
CA LYS A 27 23.11 -4.34 10.03
C LYS A 27 22.12 -3.62 10.96
N ASN A 28 22.55 -2.54 11.61
CA ASN A 28 21.68 -1.73 12.47
C ASN A 28 20.78 -0.76 11.69
N GLN A 29 21.15 -0.38 10.46
CA GLN A 29 20.33 0.45 9.57
C GLN A 29 19.27 -0.35 8.81
N ILE A 30 19.49 -1.65 8.64
CA ILE A 30 18.45 -2.56 8.18
C ILE A 30 17.47 -2.75 9.33
N ASN A 31 16.45 -1.90 9.36
CA ASN A 31 15.30 -2.06 10.23
C ASN A 31 14.58 -3.35 9.82
N THR A 32 14.96 -4.49 10.39
CA THR A 32 14.19 -5.75 10.31
C THR A 32 13.05 -5.73 11.34
N GLN A 33 12.40 -4.58 11.52
CA GLN A 33 11.00 -4.64 11.91
C GLN A 33 10.35 -5.31 10.72
N GLU A 34 9.99 -6.57 10.90
CA GLU A 34 9.28 -7.35 9.91
C GLU A 34 8.14 -6.49 9.37
N ASP A 35 8.35 -5.88 8.20
CA ASP A 35 7.23 -5.35 7.45
C ASP A 35 6.23 -6.49 7.37
N PRO A 36 4.97 -6.29 7.79
CA PRO A 36 4.02 -7.37 7.87
C PRO A 36 4.02 -8.09 6.54
N ILE A 37 4.28 -9.41 6.58
CA ILE A 37 4.27 -10.27 5.40
C ILE A 37 2.99 -9.96 4.65
N TYR A 38 3.10 -9.41 3.44
CA TYR A 38 1.95 -9.00 2.65
C TYR A 38 1.04 -10.22 2.47
N SER A 39 -0.11 -10.21 3.16
CA SER A 39 -1.04 -11.34 3.21
C SER A 39 -1.79 -11.53 1.90
N GLY A 40 -1.63 -10.62 0.93
CA GLY A 40 -2.46 -10.54 -0.27
C GLY A 40 -3.79 -9.84 -0.04
N GLU A 41 -4.13 -9.51 1.21
CA GLU A 41 -5.38 -8.85 1.57
C GLU A 41 -5.20 -7.33 1.60
N LEU A 42 -6.21 -6.62 1.10
CA LEU A 42 -6.22 -5.17 1.10
C LEU A 42 -6.61 -4.64 2.49
N PRO A 43 -5.81 -3.76 3.10
CA PRO A 43 -6.11 -3.23 4.43
C PRO A 43 -7.36 -2.35 4.40
N GLU A 44 -8.31 -2.58 5.32
CA GLU A 44 -9.58 -1.84 5.34
C GLU A 44 -9.49 -0.54 6.17
N TYR A 45 -8.75 -0.55 7.28
CA TYR A 45 -8.71 0.56 8.23
C TYR A 45 -7.35 1.27 8.25
N PRO A 46 -7.30 2.57 8.57
CA PRO A 46 -8.44 3.45 8.84
C PRO A 46 -9.27 3.73 7.58
N CYS A 47 -10.60 3.83 7.75
CA CYS A 47 -11.54 4.07 6.66
C CYS A 47 -12.10 5.49 6.72
N ARG A 48 -12.15 6.18 5.58
CA ARG A 48 -12.76 7.50 5.40
C ARG A 48 -13.95 7.40 4.46
N ILE A 49 -15.11 7.86 4.92
CA ILE A 49 -16.36 7.86 4.15
C ILE A 49 -16.57 9.25 3.55
N ILE A 50 -16.80 9.31 2.25
CA ILE A 50 -17.14 10.55 1.52
C ILE A 50 -18.60 10.49 1.09
N ARG A 51 -19.32 11.57 1.40
CA ARG A 51 -20.77 11.71 1.20
C ARG A 51 -21.07 12.86 0.25
N ASP A 52 -22.17 12.73 -0.49
CA ASP A 52 -22.67 13.76 -1.40
C ASP A 52 -23.39 14.88 -0.63
N SER A 53 -23.92 15.87 -1.36
CA SER A 53 -24.69 16.98 -0.79
C SER A 53 -25.98 16.55 -0.08
N ASN A 54 -26.49 15.35 -0.37
CA ASN A 54 -27.65 14.74 0.28
C ASN A 54 -27.25 13.82 1.44
N ASN A 55 -25.99 13.90 1.89
CA ASN A 55 -25.42 13.08 2.96
C ASN A 55 -25.40 11.56 2.67
N LYS A 56 -25.50 11.16 1.40
CA LYS A 56 -25.39 9.76 0.96
C LYS A 56 -23.93 9.41 0.66
N ALA A 57 -23.45 8.31 1.22
CA ALA A 57 -22.10 7.82 0.95
C ALA A 57 -21.96 7.39 -0.52
N TYR A 58 -20.96 7.91 -1.21
CA TYR A 58 -20.69 7.55 -2.61
C TYR A 58 -19.25 7.07 -2.83
N LYS A 59 -18.33 7.35 -1.90
CA LYS A 59 -16.94 6.89 -1.98
C LYS A 59 -16.44 6.48 -0.59
N PHE A 60 -15.72 5.37 -0.53
CA PHE A 60 -15.02 4.88 0.64
C PHE A 60 -13.54 4.84 0.33
N ILE A 61 -12.71 5.40 1.20
CA ILE A 61 -11.25 5.34 1.11
C ILE A 61 -10.77 4.47 2.27
N TYR A 62 -10.22 3.31 1.95
CA TYR A 62 -9.68 2.35 2.90
C TYR A 62 -8.18 2.54 3.05
N ALA A 63 -7.63 2.09 4.19
CA ALA A 63 -6.24 2.33 4.57
C ALA A 63 -5.79 3.79 4.34
N ASN A 64 -6.69 4.72 4.66
CA ASN A 64 -6.55 6.14 4.34
C ASN A 64 -5.29 6.73 4.98
N GLY A 65 -4.45 7.37 4.15
CA GLY A 65 -3.18 7.95 4.59
C GLY A 65 -2.01 6.98 4.68
N THR A 66 -2.13 5.78 4.08
CA THR A 66 -1.05 4.79 3.94
C THR A 66 -0.71 4.54 2.47
N ASP A 67 0.43 3.89 2.20
CA ASP A 67 0.85 3.53 0.83
C ASP A 67 -0.04 2.44 0.19
N LEU A 68 -0.84 1.74 0.99
CA LEU A 68 -1.80 0.73 0.54
C LEU A 68 -3.24 1.28 0.44
N GLN A 69 -3.39 2.61 0.35
CA GLN A 69 -4.70 3.24 0.20
C GLN A 69 -5.40 2.76 -1.07
N TRP A 70 -6.67 2.38 -0.94
CA TRP A 70 -7.53 2.00 -2.05
C TRP A 70 -8.93 2.56 -1.83
N GLU A 71 -9.73 2.67 -2.88
CA GLU A 71 -11.05 3.28 -2.80
C GLU A 71 -12.15 2.50 -3.51
N GLU A 72 -13.37 2.60 -2.99
CA GLU A 72 -14.58 2.08 -3.61
C GLU A 72 -15.58 3.20 -3.88
N GLU A 73 -15.99 3.32 -5.13
CA GLU A 73 -17.00 4.27 -5.59
C GLU A 73 -18.33 3.56 -5.85
N LEU A 74 -19.38 4.03 -5.20
CA LEU A 74 -20.76 3.58 -5.39
C LEU A 74 -21.44 4.43 -6.46
N ILE A 75 -21.62 3.84 -7.64
CA ILE A 75 -22.31 4.47 -8.76
C ILE A 75 -23.80 4.08 -8.71
N ARG A 76 -24.66 5.10 -8.78
CA ARG A 76 -26.11 4.94 -8.67
C ARG A 76 -26.82 5.23 -9.99
N ASP A 77 -27.95 4.56 -10.19
CA ASP A 77 -28.87 4.85 -11.28
C ASP A 77 -29.65 6.15 -11.04
N SER A 78 -30.47 6.53 -12.02
CA SER A 78 -31.37 7.70 -11.92
C SER A 78 -32.40 7.56 -10.80
N GLY A 79 -32.68 6.34 -10.33
CA GLY A 79 -33.52 6.06 -9.16
C GLY A 79 -32.79 6.18 -7.82
N GLY A 80 -31.50 6.53 -7.83
CA GLY A 80 -30.69 6.68 -6.63
C GLY A 80 -30.27 5.36 -5.97
N LYS A 81 -30.37 4.23 -6.69
CA LYS A 81 -29.96 2.90 -6.22
C LYS A 81 -28.58 2.57 -6.75
N VAL A 82 -27.74 1.91 -5.93
CA VAL A 82 -26.42 1.46 -6.39
C VAL A 82 -26.61 0.41 -7.47
N CYS A 83 -26.00 0.65 -8.63
CA CYS A 83 -26.04 -0.21 -9.81
C CYS A 83 -24.64 -0.67 -10.22
N ARG A 84 -23.58 0.07 -9.84
CA ARG A 84 -22.20 -0.35 -10.06
C ARG A 84 -21.33 0.02 -8.85
N ILE A 85 -20.31 -0.79 -8.62
CA ILE A 85 -19.27 -0.52 -7.63
C ILE A 85 -17.95 -0.54 -8.38
N LYS A 86 -17.21 0.57 -8.31
CA LYS A 86 -15.88 0.68 -8.91
C LYS A 86 -14.85 0.66 -7.79
N THR A 87 -13.99 -0.34 -7.80
CA THR A 87 -12.85 -0.46 -6.89
C THR A 87 -11.62 0.06 -7.60
N ILE A 88 -10.88 0.96 -6.96
CA ILE A 88 -9.59 1.47 -7.44
C ILE A 88 -8.53 1.02 -6.44
N TYR A 89 -7.61 0.20 -6.94
CA TYR A 89 -6.54 -0.44 -6.17
C TYR A 89 -5.37 0.52 -5.94
N PRO A 90 -4.44 0.20 -5.01
CA PRO A 90 -3.29 1.06 -4.72
C PRO A 90 -2.35 1.27 -5.92
N ASP A 91 -2.33 0.32 -6.87
CA ASP A 91 -1.57 0.40 -8.12
C ASP A 91 -2.22 1.32 -9.18
N GLY A 92 -3.38 1.90 -8.87
CA GLY A 92 -4.17 2.74 -9.77
C GLY A 92 -5.03 1.96 -10.76
N ASN A 93 -4.94 0.62 -10.80
CA ASN A 93 -5.87 -0.18 -11.58
C ASN A 93 -7.27 -0.10 -10.98
N SER A 94 -8.28 -0.21 -11.83
CA SER A 94 -9.66 -0.23 -11.37
C SER A 94 -10.43 -1.41 -11.92
N LYS A 95 -11.32 -1.97 -11.11
CA LYS A 95 -12.32 -2.95 -11.53
C LYS A 95 -13.70 -2.41 -11.23
N THR A 96 -14.62 -2.60 -12.16
CA THR A 96 -16.02 -2.25 -11.95
C THR A 96 -16.84 -3.52 -11.95
N ILE A 97 -17.69 -3.66 -10.94
CA ILE A 97 -18.74 -4.67 -10.92
C ILE A 97 -20.09 -3.99 -11.15
N GLN A 98 -20.95 -4.65 -11.91
CA GLN A 98 -22.32 -4.25 -12.15
C GLN A 98 -23.28 -5.14 -11.37
N LEU A 99 -24.21 -4.49 -10.68
CA LEU A 99 -25.25 -5.09 -9.86
C LEU A 99 -26.56 -5.08 -10.65
N ILE A 100 -26.94 -6.24 -11.18
CA ILE A 100 -28.18 -6.41 -11.94
C ILE A 100 -29.27 -6.93 -11.00
N LYS A 101 -30.39 -6.23 -10.97
CA LYS A 101 -31.53 -6.54 -10.11
C LYS A 101 -32.69 -7.06 -10.93
N ASN A 102 -33.46 -7.96 -10.33
CA ASN A 102 -34.69 -8.49 -10.91
C ASN A 102 -35.85 -7.47 -10.81
N THR A 103 -37.04 -7.84 -11.32
CA THR A 103 -38.24 -7.00 -11.29
C THR A 103 -38.73 -6.67 -9.88
N ASP A 104 -38.44 -7.51 -8.90
CA ASP A 104 -38.74 -7.28 -7.47
C ASP A 104 -37.67 -6.42 -6.79
N ASN A 105 -36.73 -5.86 -7.56
CA ASN A 105 -35.64 -5.01 -7.10
C ASN A 105 -34.67 -5.72 -6.12
N LYS A 106 -34.59 -7.05 -6.21
CA LYS A 106 -33.59 -7.88 -5.51
C LYS A 106 -32.37 -8.09 -6.40
N LEU A 107 -31.19 -8.15 -5.79
CA LEU A 107 -29.94 -8.43 -6.51
C LEU A 107 -29.98 -9.87 -7.05
N GLU A 108 -29.70 -10.03 -8.35
CA GLU A 108 -29.76 -11.32 -9.03
C GLU A 108 -28.40 -11.71 -9.62
N ILE A 109 -27.72 -10.75 -10.29
CA ILE A 109 -26.44 -11.01 -10.95
C ILE A 109 -25.44 -9.93 -10.54
N ILE A 110 -24.21 -10.37 -10.25
CA ILE A 110 -23.03 -9.51 -10.10
C ILE A 110 -22.06 -9.93 -11.20
N ASP A 111 -21.69 -8.99 -12.06
CA ASP A 111 -20.79 -9.24 -13.19
C ASP A 111 -19.72 -8.15 -13.33
N TYR A 112 -18.59 -8.48 -13.97
CA TYR A 112 -17.51 -7.54 -14.25
C TYR A 112 -17.81 -6.74 -15.52
N VAL A 113 -17.46 -5.45 -15.51
CA VAL A 113 -17.65 -4.52 -16.64
C VAL A 113 -16.38 -3.72 -16.91
#